data_AF-A0A963F426-F1
#
_entry.id   AF-A0A963F426-F1
#
_cell.length_a   1.000
_cell.length_b   1.000
_cell.length_c   1.000
_cell.angle_alpha   90.00
_cell.angle_beta   90.00
_cell.angle_gamma   90.00
#
_symmetry.space_group_name_H-M   'P 1'
#
loop_
_entity.id
_entity.type
_entity.pdbx_description
1 polymer ?
#
loop_
_entity_poly.entity_id
_entity_poly.type
_entity_poly.pdbx_seq_one_letter_code
_entity_poly.pdbx_strand_id
1 'polypeptide(L)'
;LRPLSGSGAYGVMASIVNDPAIGPDSYTGYLVSTLQGSTETTFYVLAVYFGAVQVRRIRHALAAGLSADVAGVIAAVAAVSFLYG
;
A
#
# COMPACT_ATOMS: atom_id res chain seq x y z
N LEU A 1 -0.05 -3.14 -6.49
CA LEU A 1 -1.13 -4.10 -6.14
C LEU A 1 -2.11 -3.51 -5.13
N ARG A 2 -1.60 -2.87 -4.07
CA ARG A 2 -2.43 -2.37 -2.98
C ARG A 2 -3.53 -1.37 -3.36
N PRO A 3 -3.32 -0.39 -4.26
CA PRO A 3 -4.40 0.50 -4.69
C PRO A 3 -5.59 -0.21 -5.34
N LEU A 4 -5.38 -1.41 -5.91
CA LEU A 4 -6.42 -2.21 -6.56
C LEU A 4 -7.08 -3.21 -5.61
N SER A 5 -6.30 -3.83 -4.72
CA SER A 5 -6.78 -4.86 -3.79
C SER A 5 -5.87 -5.00 -2.57
N GLY A 6 -6.48 -4.93 -1.39
CA GLY A 6 -5.79 -5.15 -0.11
C GLY A 6 -5.40 -6.62 0.10
N SER A 7 -6.26 -7.56 -0.28
CA SER A 7 -5.99 -9.00 -0.13
C SER A 7 -4.89 -9.48 -1.08
N GLY A 8 -4.85 -8.96 -2.31
CA GLY A 8 -3.78 -9.26 -3.26
C GLY A 8 -2.42 -8.71 -2.79
N ALA A 9 -2.40 -7.48 -2.26
CA ALA A 9 -1.19 -6.92 -1.66
C ALA A 9 -0.73 -7.69 -0.42
N TYR A 10 -1.67 -8.10 0.44
CA TYR A 10 -1.37 -8.92 1.61
C TYR A 10 -0.79 -10.28 1.22
N GLY A 11 -1.32 -10.93 0.17
CA GLY A 11 -0.76 -12.18 -0.34
C GLY A 11 0.71 -12.06 -0.76
N VAL A 12 1.07 -10.95 -1.40
CA VAL A 12 2.48 -10.69 -1.79
C VAL A 12 3.36 -10.37 -0.58
N MET A 13 2.87 -9.56 0.35
CA MET A 13 3.59 -9.32 1.62
C MET A 13 3.82 -10.64 2.37
N ALA A 14 2.79 -11.47 2.50
CA ALA A 14 2.87 -12.77 3.15
C ALA A 14 3.84 -13.70 2.44
N SER A 15 3.86 -13.74 1.10
CA SER A 15 4.83 -14.58 0.37
C SER A 15 6.28 -14.13 0.61
N ILE A 16 6.52 -12.83 0.76
CA ILE A 16 7.87 -12.28 1.00
C ILE A 16 8.31 -12.55 2.44
N VAL A 17 7.41 -12.35 3.42
CA VAL A 17 7.72 -12.55 4.84
C VAL A 17 7.91 -14.04 5.18
N ASN A 18 7.15 -14.93 4.54
CA ASN A 18 7.28 -16.38 4.72
C ASN A 18 8.40 -17.00 3.87
N ASP A 19 9.07 -16.23 3.01
CA ASP A 19 10.22 -16.72 2.26
C ASP A 19 11.40 -16.96 3.22
N PRO A 20 11.94 -18.20 3.33
CA PRO A 20 13.05 -18.51 4.22
C PRO A 20 14.33 -17.71 3.92
N ALA A 21 14.51 -17.20 2.69
CA ALA A 21 15.68 -16.43 2.30
C ALA A 21 15.60 -14.95 2.70
N ILE A 22 14.39 -14.43 2.94
CA ILE A 22 14.13 -13.03 3.26
C ILE A 22 13.76 -12.89 4.73
N GLY A 23 12.73 -13.63 5.17
CA GLY A 23 12.19 -13.56 6.52
C GLY A 23 11.63 -12.19 6.91
N PRO A 24 10.93 -12.12 8.07
CA PRO A 24 10.33 -10.87 8.57
C PRO A 24 11.34 -9.80 8.97
N ASP A 25 12.49 -10.21 9.53
CA ASP A 25 13.49 -9.31 10.12
C ASP A 25 14.55 -8.82 9.14
N SER A 26 14.26 -8.86 7.84
CA SER A 26 15.10 -8.28 6.80
C SER A 26 14.63 -6.89 6.41
N TYR A 27 15.51 -6.12 5.76
CA TYR A 27 15.16 -4.85 5.13
C TYR A 27 13.91 -4.97 4.25
N THR A 28 13.84 -6.03 3.43
CA THR A 28 12.69 -6.29 2.56
C THR A 28 11.44 -6.62 3.38
N GLY A 29 11.57 -7.40 4.45
CA GLY A 29 10.48 -7.72 5.38
C GLY A 29 9.88 -6.48 6.06
N TYR A 30 10.74 -5.57 6.54
CA TYR A 30 10.32 -4.28 7.09
C TYR A 30 9.68 -3.40 6.01
N LEU A 31 10.29 -3.32 4.82
CA LEU A 31 9.76 -2.52 3.71
C LEU A 31 8.36 -2.95 3.28
N VAL A 32 8.13 -4.24 3.05
CA VAL A 32 6.81 -4.73 2.62
C VAL A 32 5.77 -4.56 3.73
N SER A 33 6.17 -4.68 4.99
CA SER A 33 5.30 -4.45 6.14
C SER A 33 4.92 -2.97 6.26
N THR A 34 5.86 -2.05 6.10
CA THR A 34 5.59 -0.60 6.12
C THR A 34 4.74 -0.17 4.93
N LEU A 35 4.99 -0.71 3.72
CA LEU A 35 4.15 -0.48 2.54
C LEU A 35 2.71 -1.00 2.76
N GLN A 36 2.57 -2.15 3.43
CA GLN A 36 1.30 -2.73 3.85
C GLN A 36 0.64 -1.97 5.03
N GLY A 37 1.32 -1.03 5.66
CA GLY A 37 0.74 -0.13 6.67
C GLY A 37 0.36 1.24 6.13
N SER A 38 1.10 1.74 5.12
CA SER A 38 1.13 3.18 4.80
C SER A 38 0.33 3.59 3.56
N THR A 39 -0.19 2.64 2.79
CA THR A 39 -0.93 2.90 1.54
C THR A 39 -2.35 2.37 1.59
N GLU A 40 -3.24 2.92 0.77
CA GLU A 40 -4.67 2.57 0.77
C GLU A 40 -5.06 1.73 -0.44
N THR A 41 -6.30 1.24 -0.42
CA THR A 41 -6.92 0.54 -1.55
C THR A 41 -7.70 1.51 -2.45
N THR A 42 -7.04 2.56 -2.94
CA THR A 42 -7.68 3.73 -3.59
C THR A 42 -8.77 3.41 -4.61
N PHE A 43 -8.56 2.46 -5.53
CA PHE A 43 -9.59 2.09 -6.51
C PHE A 43 -10.76 1.31 -5.88
N TYR A 44 -10.50 0.50 -4.86
CA TYR A 44 -11.54 -0.21 -4.12
C TYR A 44 -12.41 0.78 -3.32
N VAL A 45 -11.78 1.73 -2.61
CA VAL A 45 -12.45 2.84 -1.90
C VAL A 45 -13.35 3.62 -2.86
N LEU A 46 -12.84 3.97 -4.04
CA LEU A 46 -13.62 4.68 -5.07
C LEU A 46 -14.76 3.83 -5.66
N ALA A 47 -14.59 2.53 -5.80
CA ALA A 47 -15.66 1.67 -6.33
C ALA A 47 -16.76 1.42 -5.28
N VAL A 48 -16.37 1.06 -4.05
CA VAL A 48 -17.29 0.57 -3.02
C VAL A 48 -17.87 1.72 -2.21
N TYR A 49 -17.03 2.59 -1.63
CA TYR A 49 -17.51 3.63 -0.73
C TYR A 49 -18.17 4.77 -1.48
N PHE A 50 -17.54 5.27 -2.55
CA PHE A 50 -18.13 6.33 -3.36
C PHE A 50 -19.35 5.81 -4.13
N GLY A 51 -19.37 4.54 -4.52
CA GLY A 51 -20.53 3.87 -5.10
C GLY A 51 -21.72 3.79 -4.13
N ALA A 52 -21.48 3.45 -2.86
CA ALA A 52 -22.53 3.34 -1.83
C ALA A 52 -23.25 4.66 -1.56
N VAL A 53 -22.53 5.80 -1.60
CA VAL A 53 -23.10 7.15 -1.43
C VAL A 53 -23.32 7.90 -2.76
N GLN A 54 -23.25 7.21 -3.91
CA GLN A 54 -23.55 7.75 -5.25
C GLN A 54 -22.73 9.00 -5.64
N VAL A 55 -21.46 9.06 -5.24
CA VAL A 55 -20.57 10.17 -5.60
C VAL A 55 -20.22 10.12 -7.09
N ARG A 56 -20.63 11.14 -7.84
CA ARG A 56 -20.40 11.23 -9.29
C ARG A 56 -19.10 11.95 -9.69
N ARG A 57 -18.54 12.79 -8.80
CA ARG A 57 -17.33 13.59 -9.08
C ARG A 57 -16.09 12.98 -8.44
N ILE A 58 -15.48 12.01 -9.12
CA ILE A 58 -14.34 11.23 -8.61
C ILE A 58 -12.95 11.76 -9.00
N ARG A 59 -12.85 12.66 -10.00
CA ARG A 59 -11.56 13.04 -10.61
C ARG A 59 -10.49 13.52 -9.63
N HIS A 60 -10.86 14.37 -8.66
CA HIS A 60 -9.90 14.94 -7.71
C HIS A 60 -9.58 13.95 -6.59
N ALA A 61 -10.56 13.14 -6.17
CA ALA A 61 -10.35 12.10 -5.15
C ALA A 61 -9.40 11.02 -5.66
N LEU A 62 -9.53 10.63 -6.93
CA LEU A 62 -8.60 9.70 -7.57
C LEU A 62 -7.18 10.26 -7.61
N ALA A 63 -7.01 11.50 -8.09
CA ALA A 63 -5.70 12.13 -8.16
C ALA A 63 -5.06 12.29 -6.77
N ALA A 64 -5.84 12.73 -5.77
CA ALA A 64 -5.39 12.86 -4.40
C ALA A 64 -5.00 11.51 -3.78
N GLY A 65 -5.83 10.48 -3.93
CA GLY A 65 -5.56 9.14 -3.41
C GLY A 65 -4.31 8.51 -4.03
N LEU A 66 -4.16 8.57 -5.35
CA LEU A 66 -2.97 8.06 -6.02
C LEU A 66 -1.70 8.86 -5.64
N SER A 67 -1.81 10.18 -5.48
CA SER A 67 -0.67 10.98 -5.02
C SER A 67 -0.26 10.65 -3.58
N ALA A 68 -1.23 10.34 -2.72
CA ALA A 68 -1.00 9.91 -1.35
C ALA A 68 -0.34 8.51 -1.32
N ASP A 69 -0.79 7.57 -2.16
CA ASP A 69 -0.17 6.25 -2.29
C ASP A 69 1.30 6.37 -2.75
N VAL A 70 1.59 7.23 -3.74
CA VAL A 70 2.98 7.49 -4.19
C VAL A 70 3.82 8.10 -3.06
N ALA A 71 3.29 9.10 -2.35
CA ALA A 71 3.97 9.69 -1.22
C ALA A 71 4.24 8.66 -0.10
N GLY A 72 3.27 7.78 0.18
CA GLY A 72 3.39 6.69 1.15
C GLY A 72 4.48 5.67 0.76
N VAL A 73 4.60 5.34 -0.53
CA VAL A 73 5.69 4.47 -1.03
C VAL A 73 7.05 5.14 -0.83
N ILE A 74 7.19 6.41 -1.22
CA ILE A 74 8.46 7.16 -1.06
C ILE A 74 8.83 7.27 0.42
N ALA A 75 7.86 7.61 1.27
CA ALA A 75 8.07 7.73 2.71
C ALA A 75 8.43 6.39 3.35
N ALA A 76 7.79 5.29 2.94
CA ALA A 76 8.12 3.94 3.43
C ALA A 76 9.55 3.55 3.08
N VAL A 77 9.98 3.77 1.83
CA VAL A 77 11.37 3.50 1.40
C VAL A 77 12.35 4.35 2.20
N ALA A 78 12.09 5.65 2.35
CA ALA A 78 12.96 6.56 3.09
C ALA A 78 13.05 6.20 4.58
N ALA A 79 11.93 5.92 5.23
CA ALA A 79 11.88 5.57 6.65
C ALA A 79 12.58 4.25 6.94
N VAL A 80 12.33 3.22 6.12
CA VAL A 80 12.96 1.90 6.30
C VAL A 80 14.45 1.97 6.01
N SER A 81 14.87 2.72 4.98
CA SER A 81 16.29 2.96 4.71
C SER A 81 16.98 3.75 5.83
N PHE A 82 16.28 4.68 6.47
CA PHE A 82 16.85 5.46 7.57
C PHE A 82 16.98 4.67 8.87
N LEU A 83 16.02 3.79 9.16
CA LEU A 83 15.98 3.03 10.42
C LEU A 83 16.73 1.70 10.37
N TYR A 84 16.75 1.05 9.20
CA TYR A 84 17.24 -0.32 9.02
C TYR A 84 18.27 -0.45 7.88
N GLY A 85 18.72 0.67 7.31
CA GLY A 85 19.80 0.73 6.31
C GLY A 85 21.18 0.92 6.93
#